data_AF-A0A6N3AIX7-F1
#
_entry.id   AF-A0A6N3AIX7-F1
#
_cell.length_a   1.000
_cell.length_b   1.000
_cell.length_c   1.000
_cell.angle_alpha   90.00
_cell.angle_beta   90.00
_cell.angle_gamma   90.00
#
_symmetry.space_group_name_H-M   'P 1'
#
loop_
_entity.id
_entity.type
_entity.pdbx_description
1 polymer ?
#
loop_
_entity_poly.entity_id
_entity_poly.type
_entity_poly.pdbx_seq_one_letter_code
_entity_poly.pdbx_strand_id
1 'polypeptide(L)' 'MKDWVEDGIRYVVLFYKTEKFEGDLISSEEGKVWWEDLKELPNRDLSLDMEDMLRIFLEEDLSEFFYYQDGEVWKYDLK' A
#
# COMPACT_ATOMS: atom_id res chain seq x y z
N MET A 1 -3.38 4.92 -6.27
CA MET A 1 -4.41 3.86 -6.25
C MET A 1 -3.75 2.54 -6.61
N LYS A 2 -4.22 1.42 -6.07
CA LYS A 2 -3.77 0.08 -6.46
C LYS A 2 -4.91 -0.67 -7.11
N ASP A 3 -4.69 -1.29 -8.25
CA ASP A 3 -5.71 -2.12 -8.88
C ASP A 3 -5.13 -3.29 -9.69
N TRP A 4 -5.98 -4.29 -9.90
CA TRP A 4 -5.69 -5.47 -10.71
C TRP A 4 -7.00 -6.12 -11.18
N VAL A 5 -6.88 -6.99 -12.17
CA VAL A 5 -7.99 -7.83 -12.65
C VAL A 5 -7.62 -9.29 -12.47
N GLU A 6 -8.51 -10.04 -11.82
CA GLU A 6 -8.39 -11.49 -11.62
C GLU A 6 -9.74 -12.13 -11.90
N ASP A 7 -9.78 -13.17 -12.74
CA ASP A 7 -11.01 -13.88 -13.15
C ASP A 7 -12.14 -12.96 -13.66
N GLY A 8 -11.77 -11.88 -14.35
CA GLY A 8 -12.72 -10.90 -14.88
C GLY A 8 -13.29 -9.93 -13.84
N ILE A 9 -12.81 -9.97 -12.60
CA ILE A 9 -13.17 -9.07 -11.51
C ILE A 9 -12.05 -8.05 -11.30
N ARG A 10 -12.40 -6.76 -11.28
CA ARG A 10 -11.46 -5.68 -10.97
C ARG A 10 -11.48 -5.39 -9.48
N TYR A 11 -10.31 -5.49 -8.85
CA TYR A 11 -10.09 -5.06 -7.47
C TYR A 11 -9.47 -3.67 -7.49
N VAL A 12 -9.99 -2.77 -6.67
CA VAL A 12 -9.51 -1.38 -6.58
C VAL A 12 -9.29 -1.03 -5.11
N VAL A 13 -8.11 -0.53 -4.80
CA VAL A 13 -7.69 -0.04 -3.49
C VAL A 13 -7.33 1.43 -3.62
N LEU A 14 -8.05 2.28 -2.89
CA LEU A 14 -7.78 3.71 -2.85
C LEU A 14 -6.86 4.02 -1.68
N PHE A 15 -5.86 4.85 -1.95
CA PHE A 15 -4.84 5.24 -1.00
C PHE A 15 -5.12 6.65 -0.48
N TYR A 16 -5.00 6.83 0.84
CA TYR A 16 -5.25 8.10 1.52
C TYR A 16 -4.11 8.42 2.47
N LYS A 17 -3.75 9.71 2.54
CA LYS A 17 -2.73 10.27 3.44
C LYS A 17 -3.32 11.46 4.18
N THR A 18 -2.99 11.60 5.46
CA THR A 18 -3.39 12.75 6.27
C THR A 18 -2.26 13.19 7.19
N GLU A 19 -2.18 14.49 7.42
CA GLU A 19 -1.34 15.12 8.44
C GLU A 19 -2.18 15.68 9.60
N LYS A 20 -3.51 15.58 9.49
CA LYS A 20 -4.47 16.12 10.46
C LYS A 20 -5.30 14.97 11.02
N PHE A 21 -5.16 14.73 12.31
CA PHE A 21 -5.92 13.73 13.07
C PHE A 21 -6.12 14.23 14.50
N GLU A 22 -7.11 13.67 15.19
CA GLU A 22 -7.39 13.92 16.60
C GLU A 22 -7.79 12.63 17.31
N GLY A 23 -7.69 12.60 18.64
CA GLY A 23 -7.95 11.42 19.47
C GLY A 23 -6.69 10.60 19.80
N ASP A 24 -6.91 9.41 20.35
CA ASP A 24 -5.86 8.49 20.79
C ASP A 24 -5.80 7.24 19.90
N LEU A 25 -4.59 6.68 19.74
CA LEU A 25 -4.37 5.46 18.96
C LEU A 25 -4.87 4.22 19.72
N ILE A 26 -5.79 3.46 19.12
CA ILE A 26 -6.44 2.31 19.75
C ILE A 26 -6.35 1.08 18.83
N SER A 27 -5.87 -0.04 19.36
CA SER A 27 -5.86 -1.33 18.66
C SER A 27 -7.23 -2.03 18.71
N SER A 28 -7.50 -2.90 17.74
CA SER A 28 -8.76 -3.64 17.64
C SER A 28 -8.53 -5.14 17.44
N GLU A 29 -9.60 -5.91 17.33
CA GLU A 29 -9.55 -7.35 16.99
C GLU A 29 -8.96 -7.62 15.60
N GLU A 30 -9.03 -6.64 14.68
CA GLU A 30 -8.46 -6.76 13.34
C GLU A 30 -6.93 -6.69 13.35
N GLY A 31 -6.35 -6.07 14.38
CA GLY A 31 -4.90 -5.97 14.50
C GLY A 31 -4.42 -4.92 15.50
N LYS A 32 -3.16 -5.10 15.92
CA LYS A 32 -2.44 -4.11 16.73
C LYS A 32 -1.98 -2.97 15.83
N VAL A 33 -2.16 -1.73 16.28
CA VAL A 33 -1.65 -0.52 15.62
C VAL A 33 -0.63 0.19 16.50
N TRP A 34 0.36 0.84 15.89
CA TRP A 34 1.41 1.61 16.56
C TRP A 34 1.95 2.70 15.64
N TRP A 35 2.69 3.64 16.22
CA TRP A 35 3.47 4.61 15.47
C TRP A 35 4.86 4.06 15.15
N GLU A 36 5.31 4.24 13.92
CA GLU A 36 6.60 3.75 13.43
C GLU A 36 7.38 4.89 12.77
N ASP A 37 8.71 4.87 12.87
CA ASP A 37 9.55 5.75 12.07
C ASP A 37 9.60 5.22 10.64
N LEU A 38 9.34 6.10 9.66
CA LEU A 38 9.36 5.75 8.24
C LEU A 38 10.69 5.09 7.83
N LYS A 39 11.81 5.48 8.45
CA LYS A 39 13.14 4.91 8.17
C LYS A 39 13.31 3.48 8.66
N GLU A 40 12.52 3.05 9.65
CA GLU A 40 12.58 1.71 10.23
C GLU A 40 11.65 0.72 9.53
N LEU A 41 10.72 1.20 8.69
CA LEU A 41 9.78 0.33 7.97
C LEU A 41 10.45 -0.77 7.13
N PRO A 42 11.55 -0.53 6.38
CA PRO A 42 12.23 -1.59 5.63
C PRO A 42 12.81 -2.71 6.53
N ASN A 43 12.97 -2.46 7.83
CA ASN A 43 13.46 -3.46 8.79
C ASN A 43 12.31 -4.28 9.42
N ARG A 44 11.06 -4.06 9.00
CA ARG A 44 9.87 -4.75 9.52
C ARG A 44 9.43 -5.88 8.59
N ASP A 45 8.60 -6.76 9.14
CA ASP A 45 7.89 -7.77 8.38
C ASP A 45 6.70 -7.09 7.66
N LEU A 46 7.00 -6.49 6.51
CA LEU A 46 6.04 -5.76 5.71
C LEU A 46 5.23 -6.71 4.83
N SER A 47 4.00 -6.30 4.51
CA SER A 47 3.21 -7.02 3.51
C SER A 47 3.86 -6.91 2.12
N LEU A 48 3.51 -7.85 1.25
CA LEU A 48 4.02 -7.90 -0.11
C LEU A 48 3.88 -6.54 -0.82
N ASP A 49 4.99 -6.06 -1.37
CA ASP A 49 5.13 -4.80 -2.11
C ASP A 49 4.78 -3.52 -1.32
N MET A 50 4.71 -3.59 0.00
CA MET A 50 4.42 -2.41 0.84
C MET A 50 5.48 -1.31 0.71
N GLU A 51 6.74 -1.66 0.52
CA GLU A 51 7.82 -0.69 0.28
C GLU A 51 7.53 0.17 -0.95
N ASP A 52 7.13 -0.45 -2.06
CA ASP A 52 6.77 0.26 -3.28
C ASP A 52 5.42 1.00 -3.14
N MET A 53 4.47 0.47 -2.37
CA MET A 53 3.25 1.21 -2.03
C MET A 53 3.55 2.47 -1.21
N LEU A 54 4.56 2.45 -0.33
CA LEU A 54 4.99 3.64 0.40
C LEU A 54 5.55 4.72 -0.53
N ARG A 55 6.23 4.33 -1.62
CA ARG A 55 6.71 5.28 -2.64
C ARG A 55 5.57 6.07 -3.25
N ILE A 56 4.40 5.47 -3.49
CA ILE A 56 3.19 6.16 -3.97
C ILE A 56 2.73 7.28 -3.02
N PHE A 57 3.01 7.16 -1.71
CA PHE A 57 2.66 8.20 -0.73
C PHE A 57 3.73 9.29 -0.56
N LEU A 58 4.95 9.05 -1.04
CA LEU A 58 6.14 9.86 -0.77
C LEU A 58 6.69 10.55 -2.01
N GLU A 59 6.51 9.94 -3.19
CA GLU A 59 6.95 10.44 -4.50
C GLU A 59 5.76 11.11 -5.20
N GLU A 60 5.84 12.42 -5.42
CA GLU A 60 4.74 13.22 -5.97
C GLU A 60 4.43 12.91 -7.45
N ASP A 61 5.36 12.28 -8.16
CA ASP A 61 5.23 11.85 -9.54
C ASP A 61 4.61 10.45 -9.69
N LEU A 62 4.35 9.75 -8.58
CA LEU A 62 3.67 8.47 -8.56
C LEU A 62 2.24 8.60 -8.01
N SER A 63 1.31 7.92 -8.66
CA SER A 63 -0.12 7.98 -8.36
C SER A 63 -0.83 6.61 -8.45
N GLU A 64 -0.23 5.61 -9.10
CA GLU A 64 -0.84 4.32 -9.40
C GLU A 64 0.14 3.15 -9.22
N PHE A 65 -0.37 2.08 -8.60
CA PHE A 65 0.28 0.78 -8.46
C PHE A 65 -0.59 -0.24 -9.22
N PHE A 66 -0.16 -0.67 -10.39
CA PHE A 66 -0.98 -1.50 -11.27
C PHE A 66 -0.38 -2.91 -11.39
N TYR A 67 -1.11 -3.94 -10.95
CA TYR A 67 -0.69 -5.33 -11.20
C TYR A 67 -1.30 -5.86 -12.50
N TYR A 68 -0.50 -6.64 -13.21
CA TYR A 68 -0.91 -7.37 -14.40
C TYR A 68 -0.24 -8.74 -14.46
N GLN A 69 -0.86 -9.66 -15.20
CA GLN A 69 -0.29 -10.97 -15.47
C GLN A 69 0.49 -10.96 -16.79
N ASP A 70 1.72 -11.45 -16.73
CA ASP A 70 2.52 -11.82 -17.91
C ASP A 70 2.62 -13.35 -17.94
N GLY A 71 1.66 -13.98 -18.63
CA GLY A 71 1.45 -15.43 -18.54
C GLY A 71 0.91 -15.83 -17.16
N GLU A 72 1.62 -16.73 -16.47
CA GLU A 72 1.30 -17.17 -15.11
C GLU A 72 2.00 -16.32 -14.02
N VAL A 73 2.77 -15.30 -14.42
CA VAL A 73 3.57 -14.49 -13.50
C VAL A 73 2.89 -13.15 -13.26
N TRP A 74 2.70 -12.80 -11.99
CA TRP A 74 2.27 -11.46 -11.59
C TRP A 74 3.43 -10.47 -11.66
N LYS A 75 3.17 -9.32 -12.27
CA LYS A 75 4.07 -8.16 -12.35
C LYS A 75 3.32 -6.90 -11.94
N TYR A 76 4.05 -5.84 -11.65
CA TYR A 76 3.46 -4.53 -11.41
C TYR A 76 4.28 -3.39 -12.02
N ASP A 77 3.58 -2.31 -12.33
CA ASP A 77 4.18 -1.03 -12.67
C ASP A 77 3.77 0.03 -11.64
N LEU A 78 4.70 0.94 -11.33
CA LEU A 78 4.42 2.18 -10.61
C LEU A 78 4.35 3.31 -11.63
N LYS A 79 3.26 4.09 -11.59
CA LYS A 79 2.99 5.21 -12.50
C LYS A 79 2.52 6.42 -11.74
#